data_AF-A0AB32WZ81-F1
#
_entry.id   AF-A0AB32WZ81-F1
#
_cell.length_a   1.000
_cell.length_b   1.000
_cell.length_c   1.000
_cell.angle_alpha   90.00
_cell.angle_beta   90.00
_cell.angle_gamma   90.00
#
_symmetry.space_group_name_H-M   'P 1'
#
loop_
_entity.id
_entity.type
_entity.pdbx_description
1 polymer ?
#
loop_
_entity_poly.entity_id
_entity_poly.type
_entity_poly.pdbx_seq_one_letter_code
_entity_poly.pdbx_strand_id
1 'polypeptide(L)'
;MGLHHFCDHSNGFYLPTTKILILSIISAFYGITGETVGEVKAVADMHQRKAEMARQSDAFIALPGGYGTLEELLEVITWAQLGIHDKPVGLLNVDGYYNSLLSFIDKAVEEGFICPNARHIIVSAPTAKELVKKMEEYEPQHERVASKLSWEMEQLGYPAKCEISR
;
A
#
# COMPACT_ATOMS: atom_id res chain seq x y z
N MET A 1 11.73 -23.86 -19.65
CA MET A 1 10.92 -22.88 -20.40
C MET A 1 10.63 -21.73 -19.44
N GLY A 2 11.42 -20.68 -19.29
CA GLY A 2 12.29 -20.00 -20.26
C GLY A 2 11.58 -18.75 -20.77
N LEU A 3 11.36 -17.74 -19.91
CA LEU A 3 10.97 -16.40 -20.36
C LEU A 3 12.25 -15.56 -20.45
N HIS A 4 12.77 -15.55 -21.67
CA HIS A 4 13.90 -14.75 -22.10
C HIS A 4 13.60 -13.25 -22.03
N HIS A 5 14.61 -12.51 -21.58
CA HIS A 5 15.03 -11.20 -22.08
C HIS A 5 14.15 -10.60 -23.20
N PHE A 6 13.42 -9.54 -22.87
CA PHE A 6 13.13 -8.47 -23.81
C PHE A 6 14.19 -7.39 -23.61
N CYS A 7 15.22 -7.40 -24.46
CA CYS A 7 16.17 -6.30 -24.58
C CYS A 7 16.07 -5.82 -26.02
N ASP A 8 15.26 -4.80 -26.25
CA ASP A 8 15.22 -4.07 -27.52
C ASP A 8 16.25 -2.94 -27.44
N HIS A 9 17.25 -2.99 -28.32
CA HIS A 9 18.30 -2.00 -28.46
C HIS A 9 17.87 -0.96 -29.50
N SER A 10 17.02 -0.01 -29.12
CA SER A 10 16.96 1.32 -29.76
C SER A 10 15.92 2.22 -29.07
N ASN A 11 16.31 3.47 -28.81
CA ASN A 11 15.57 4.55 -28.16
C ASN A 11 15.46 4.49 -26.63
N GLY A 12 16.40 5.18 -25.97
CA GLY A 12 16.37 5.46 -24.55
C GLY A 12 15.15 6.32 -24.18
N PHE A 13 14.08 5.65 -23.78
CA PHE A 13 13.15 6.16 -22.77
C PHE A 13 13.51 5.45 -21.47
N TYR A 14 14.13 6.17 -20.54
CA TYR A 14 14.23 5.72 -19.16
C TYR A 14 12.79 5.64 -18.62
N LEU A 15 12.19 4.45 -18.64
CA LEU A 15 11.01 4.20 -17.83
C LEU A 15 11.46 4.27 -16.37
N PRO A 16 10.82 5.09 -15.51
CA PRO A 16 11.10 4.99 -14.08
C PRO A 16 10.79 3.55 -13.66
N THR A 17 11.75 2.87 -13.05
CA THR A 17 11.53 1.56 -12.47
C THR A 17 10.64 1.72 -11.24
N THR A 18 9.32 1.85 -11.47
CA THR A 18 8.32 1.96 -10.42
C THR A 18 8.40 0.72 -9.53
N LYS A 19 8.89 0.87 -8.30
CA LYS A 19 9.03 -0.22 -7.33
C LYS A 19 7.67 -0.48 -6.70
N ILE A 20 6.90 -1.39 -7.27
CA ILE A 20 5.61 -1.79 -6.72
C ILE A 20 5.83 -2.81 -5.59
N LEU A 21 5.24 -2.54 -4.43
CA LEU A 21 5.25 -3.47 -3.31
C LEU A 21 3.97 -4.29 -3.26
N ILE A 22 4.12 -5.61 -3.41
CA ILE A 22 3.03 -6.56 -3.18
C ILE A 22 2.95 -6.82 -1.68
N LEU A 23 1.81 -6.46 -1.09
CA LEU A 23 1.67 -6.41 0.37
C LEU A 23 1.88 -7.78 1.02
N SER A 24 1.33 -8.86 0.46
CA SER A 24 1.45 -10.23 0.98
C SER A 24 2.89 -10.74 1.17
N ILE A 25 3.89 -10.08 0.58
CA ILE A 25 5.31 -10.46 0.66
C ILE A 25 5.97 -9.86 1.91
N ILE A 26 5.40 -8.81 2.51
CA ILE A 26 5.99 -8.11 3.67
C ILE A 26 6.07 -9.07 4.87
N SER A 27 5.10 -9.93 5.11
CA SER A 27 5.16 -10.94 6.19
C SER A 27 5.79 -12.28 5.79
N ALA A 28 5.99 -12.55 4.49
CA ALA A 28 6.27 -13.91 3.99
C ALA A 28 7.71 -14.44 4.13
N PHE A 29 8.61 -13.84 4.92
CA PHE A 29 9.98 -14.38 5.08
C PHE A 29 10.11 -15.60 5.99
N TYR A 30 9.05 -16.02 6.69
CA TYR A 30 9.08 -17.31 7.38
C TYR A 30 8.88 -18.47 6.38
N GLY A 31 9.90 -18.70 5.55
CA GLY A 31 10.10 -20.00 4.88
C GLY A 31 9.86 -20.10 3.38
N ILE A 32 9.64 -19.00 2.64
CA ILE A 32 9.56 -19.08 1.17
C ILE A 32 10.97 -19.01 0.56
N THR A 33 11.51 -20.18 0.22
CA THR A 33 12.79 -20.36 -0.48
C THR A 33 12.61 -20.06 -1.98
N GLY A 34 12.59 -18.78 -2.35
CA GLY A 34 12.73 -18.33 -3.74
C GLY A 34 14.08 -17.66 -3.97
N GLU A 35 14.58 -17.63 -5.21
CA GLU A 35 15.76 -16.82 -5.56
C GLU A 35 15.46 -15.34 -5.28
N THR A 36 16.34 -14.68 -4.53
CA THR A 36 16.18 -13.26 -4.19
C THR A 36 16.47 -12.41 -5.43
N VAL A 37 15.48 -11.64 -5.89
CA VAL A 37 15.66 -10.64 -6.94
C VAL A 37 15.86 -9.27 -6.28
N GLY A 38 17.02 -8.65 -6.47
CA GLY A 38 17.35 -7.32 -5.95
C GLY A 38 18.33 -7.31 -4.76
N GLU A 39 18.38 -6.18 -4.05
CA GLU A 39 19.26 -5.99 -2.89
C GLU A 39 18.66 -6.59 -1.61
N VAL A 40 19.49 -7.27 -0.81
CA VAL A 40 19.10 -7.83 0.49
C VAL A 40 19.60 -6.95 1.61
N LYS A 41 18.70 -6.46 2.46
CA LYS A 41 19.02 -5.63 3.63
C LYS A 41 18.57 -6.32 4.92
N ALA A 42 19.49 -6.51 5.85
CA ALA A 42 19.16 -7.01 7.18
C ALA A 42 18.42 -5.94 8.00
N VAL A 43 17.38 -6.37 8.71
CA VAL A 43 16.53 -5.53 9.58
C VAL A 43 16.31 -6.26 10.90
N ALA A 44 16.12 -5.53 11.99
CA ALA A 44 16.07 -6.08 13.35
C ALA A 44 14.74 -6.78 13.64
N ASP A 45 13.64 -6.29 13.07
CA ASP A 45 12.30 -6.81 13.32
C ASP A 45 11.37 -6.59 12.10
N MET A 46 10.15 -7.11 12.22
CA MET A 46 9.13 -7.03 11.19
C MET A 46 8.70 -5.58 10.92
N HIS A 47 8.56 -4.74 11.95
CA HIS A 47 8.12 -3.35 11.78
C HIS A 47 9.16 -2.56 10.97
N GLN A 48 10.44 -2.72 11.28
CA GLN A 48 11.52 -2.12 10.51
C GLN A 48 11.52 -2.63 9.06
N ARG A 49 11.22 -3.92 8.86
CA ARG A 49 11.06 -4.50 7.51
C ARG A 49 9.94 -3.83 6.73
N LYS A 50 8.75 -3.71 7.33
CA LYS A 50 7.59 -3.07 6.68
C LYS A 50 7.91 -1.62 6.33
N ALA A 51 8.48 -0.88 7.28
CA ALA A 51 8.83 0.53 7.10
C ALA A 51 9.88 0.73 5.99
N GLU A 52 10.90 -0.12 5.92
CA GLU A 52 11.92 -0.02 4.86
C GLU A 52 11.33 -0.39 3.49
N MET A 53 10.55 -1.48 3.41
CA MET A 53 9.87 -1.89 2.19
C MET A 53 8.91 -0.80 1.69
N ALA A 54 8.16 -0.19 2.60
CA ALA A 54 7.27 0.92 2.31
C ALA A 54 8.02 2.21 1.94
N ARG A 55 9.22 2.46 2.47
CA ARG A 55 10.05 3.61 2.09
C ARG A 55 10.54 3.48 0.65
N GLN A 56 10.97 2.29 0.26
CA GLN A 56 11.56 2.01 -1.05
C GLN A 56 10.54 1.77 -2.17
N SER A 57 9.26 1.59 -1.85
CA SER A 57 8.21 1.40 -2.85
C SER A 57 7.71 2.73 -3.40
N ASP A 58 7.20 2.73 -4.63
CA ASP A 58 6.48 3.88 -5.20
C ASP A 58 4.97 3.71 -5.07
N ALA A 59 4.52 2.47 -4.87
CA ALA A 59 3.11 2.07 -4.82
C ALA A 59 2.93 0.77 -4.03
N PHE A 60 1.71 0.54 -3.55
CA PHE A 60 1.32 -0.69 -2.84
C PHE A 60 0.22 -1.43 -3.62
N ILE A 61 0.30 -2.75 -3.74
CA ILE A 61 -0.76 -3.57 -4.32
C ILE A 61 -1.11 -4.74 -3.39
N ALA A 62 -2.38 -4.86 -3.04
CA ALA A 62 -2.94 -6.06 -2.41
C ALA A 62 -3.50 -7.01 -3.49
N LEU A 63 -3.05 -8.25 -3.45
CA LEU A 63 -3.64 -9.37 -4.18
C LEU A 63 -4.61 -10.12 -3.26
N PRO A 64 -5.61 -10.84 -3.78
CA PRO A 64 -6.49 -11.68 -2.97
C PRO A 64 -5.71 -12.55 -1.97
N GLY A 65 -6.06 -12.44 -0.70
CA GLY A 65 -5.27 -13.01 0.40
C GLY A 65 -6.01 -12.94 1.73
N GLY A 66 -5.50 -13.68 2.72
CA GLY A 66 -6.12 -13.77 4.05
C GLY A 66 -5.79 -12.61 4.99
N TYR A 67 -5.86 -12.89 6.29
CA TYR A 67 -5.67 -11.88 7.35
C TYR A 67 -4.34 -11.12 7.26
N GLY A 68 -3.23 -11.78 6.87
CA GLY A 68 -1.94 -11.11 6.73
C GLY A 68 -1.98 -9.98 5.70
N THR A 69 -2.56 -10.24 4.53
CA THR A 69 -2.71 -9.21 3.48
C THR A 69 -3.65 -8.09 3.91
N LEU A 70 -4.72 -8.41 4.65
CA LEU A 70 -5.64 -7.40 5.16
C LEU A 70 -4.99 -6.51 6.22
N GLU A 71 -4.17 -7.08 7.11
CA GLU A 71 -3.40 -6.33 8.11
C GLU A 71 -2.43 -5.35 7.44
N GLU A 72 -1.64 -5.83 6.48
CA GLU A 72 -0.68 -5.02 5.73
C GLU A 72 -1.40 -3.92 4.92
N LEU A 73 -2.55 -4.24 4.32
CA LEU A 73 -3.37 -3.29 3.58
C LEU A 73 -3.92 -2.16 4.48
N LEU A 74 -4.50 -2.51 5.63
CA LEU A 74 -5.06 -1.51 6.53
C LEU A 74 -3.96 -0.64 7.16
N GLU A 75 -2.77 -1.19 7.39
CA GLU A 75 -1.61 -0.44 7.88
C GLU A 75 -1.19 0.65 6.88
N VAL A 76 -1.01 0.32 5.59
CA VAL A 76 -0.63 1.31 4.57
C VAL A 76 -1.74 2.33 4.27
N ILE A 77 -3.02 1.93 4.34
CA ILE A 77 -4.13 2.88 4.25
C ILE A 77 -4.10 3.88 5.41
N THR A 78 -3.85 3.38 6.62
CA THR A 78 -3.77 4.23 7.83
C THR A 78 -2.59 5.19 7.73
N TRP A 79 -1.45 4.75 7.20
CA TRP A 79 -0.30 5.62 6.95
C TRP A 79 -0.62 6.72 5.93
N ALA A 80 -1.27 6.38 4.81
CA ALA A 80 -1.76 7.41 3.89
C ALA A 80 -2.70 8.40 4.61
N GLN A 81 -3.68 7.91 5.37
CA GLN A 81 -4.61 8.76 6.10
C GLN A 81 -3.92 9.71 7.10
N LEU A 82 -2.84 9.26 7.74
CA LEU A 82 -2.02 10.07 8.65
C LEU A 82 -1.09 11.06 7.93
N GLY A 83 -1.00 11.02 6.60
CA GLY A 83 -0.09 11.84 5.79
C GLY A 83 1.37 11.38 5.85
N ILE A 84 1.59 10.12 6.23
CA ILE A 84 2.92 9.47 6.25
C ILE A 84 3.40 9.22 4.81
N HIS A 85 2.51 8.92 3.88
CA HIS A 85 2.86 8.86 2.47
C HIS A 85 1.71 9.23 1.55
N ASP A 86 2.06 9.66 0.35
CA ASP A 86 1.13 10.01 -0.71
C ASP A 86 1.04 8.92 -1.79
N LYS A 87 1.63 7.74 -1.55
CA LYS A 87 1.71 6.63 -2.52
C LYS A 87 0.34 5.96 -2.75
N PRO A 88 0.00 5.57 -4.00
CA PRO A 88 -1.25 4.89 -4.30
C PRO A 88 -1.32 3.49 -3.66
N VAL A 89 -2.50 3.14 -3.15
CA VAL A 89 -2.81 1.81 -2.60
C VAL A 89 -3.81 1.11 -3.52
N GLY A 90 -3.34 0.08 -4.22
CA GLY A 90 -4.08 -0.68 -5.21
C GLY A 90 -4.67 -1.98 -4.67
N LEU A 91 -5.92 -2.29 -5.02
CA LEU A 91 -6.56 -3.58 -4.82
C LEU A 91 -6.82 -4.26 -6.16
N LEU A 92 -6.19 -5.42 -6.37
CA LEU A 92 -6.51 -6.27 -7.52
C LEU A 92 -7.77 -7.07 -7.21
N ASN A 93 -8.92 -6.56 -7.65
CA ASN A 93 -10.25 -7.10 -7.32
C ASN A 93 -10.70 -8.19 -8.30
N VAL A 94 -9.95 -9.29 -8.37
CA VAL A 94 -10.28 -10.45 -9.21
C VAL A 94 -11.59 -11.07 -8.73
N ASP A 95 -12.52 -11.32 -9.66
CA ASP A 95 -13.83 -11.95 -9.42
C ASP A 95 -14.65 -11.30 -8.28
N GLY A 96 -14.40 -10.03 -7.98
CA GLY A 96 -15.09 -9.31 -6.91
C GLY A 96 -14.66 -9.70 -5.50
N TYR A 97 -13.48 -10.30 -5.31
CA TYR A 97 -12.94 -10.72 -4.01
C TYR A 97 -13.03 -9.64 -2.92
N TYR A 98 -12.73 -8.38 -3.28
CA TYR A 98 -12.72 -7.24 -2.35
C TYR A 98 -14.05 -6.48 -2.30
N ASN A 99 -15.11 -6.93 -2.98
CA ASN A 99 -16.40 -6.20 -3.00
C ASN A 99 -16.95 -5.96 -1.60
N SER A 100 -16.97 -6.99 -0.74
CA SER A 100 -17.46 -6.84 0.64
C SER A 100 -16.62 -5.89 1.48
N LEU A 101 -15.29 -5.89 1.27
CA LEU A 101 -14.38 -4.96 1.96
C LEU A 101 -14.62 -3.52 1.51
N LEU A 102 -14.74 -3.31 0.19
CA LEU A 102 -15.02 -1.99 -0.38
C LEU A 102 -16.37 -1.46 0.12
N SER A 103 -17.42 -2.29 0.11
CA SER A 103 -18.72 -1.92 0.66
C SER A 103 -18.68 -1.62 2.17
N PHE A 104 -17.87 -2.33 2.94
CA PHE A 104 -17.67 -2.03 4.36
C PHE A 104 -17.03 -0.65 4.56
N ILE A 105 -16.02 -0.32 3.75
CA ILE A 105 -15.35 0.98 3.80
C ILE A 105 -16.31 2.09 3.34
N ASP A 106 -17.08 1.87 2.28
CA ASP A 106 -18.12 2.80 1.83
C ASP A 106 -19.12 3.07 2.95
N LYS A 107 -19.54 2.02 3.68
CA LYS A 107 -20.43 2.18 4.84
C LYS A 107 -19.78 2.99 5.96
N ALA A 108 -18.50 2.76 6.26
CA ALA A 108 -17.79 3.54 7.26
C ALA A 108 -17.64 5.03 6.86
N VAL A 109 -17.59 5.33 5.56
CA VAL A 109 -17.66 6.72 5.05
C VAL A 109 -19.05 7.31 5.26
N GLU A 110 -20.12 6.58 4.91
CA GLU A 110 -21.50 7.02 5.11
C GLU A 110 -21.82 7.33 6.58
N GLU A 111 -21.34 6.51 7.50
CA GLU A 111 -21.52 6.67 8.95
C GLU A 111 -20.56 7.71 9.56
N GLY A 112 -19.67 8.31 8.76
CA GLY A 112 -18.77 9.38 9.20
C GLY A 112 -17.52 8.92 9.97
N PHE A 113 -17.23 7.62 10.01
CA PHE A 113 -15.99 7.09 10.60
C PHE A 113 -14.76 7.31 9.69
N ILE A 114 -14.98 7.43 8.38
CA ILE A 114 -13.94 7.70 7.39
C ILE A 114 -14.29 8.99 6.63
N CYS A 115 -13.34 9.91 6.54
CA CYS A 115 -13.50 11.10 5.71
C CYS A 115 -13.69 10.69 4.23
N PRO A 116 -14.66 11.27 3.48
CA PRO A 116 -14.84 10.96 2.06
C PRO A 116 -13.55 11.08 1.24
N ASN A 117 -12.68 12.05 1.55
CA ASN A 117 -11.40 12.19 0.86
C ASN A 117 -10.44 11.02 1.11
N ALA A 118 -10.48 10.41 2.31
CA ALA A 118 -9.68 9.24 2.64
C ALA A 118 -10.17 7.97 1.91
N ARG A 119 -11.42 7.93 1.44
CA ARG A 119 -11.92 6.83 0.62
C ARG A 119 -11.17 6.66 -0.70
N HIS A 120 -10.66 7.77 -1.23
CA HIS A 120 -9.93 7.82 -2.49
C HIS A 120 -8.49 7.29 -2.40
N ILE A 121 -7.97 7.04 -1.19
CA ILE A 121 -6.67 6.37 -0.97
C ILE A 121 -6.63 5.01 -1.68
N ILE A 122 -7.77 4.32 -1.73
CA ILE A 122 -7.88 2.97 -2.28
C ILE A 122 -8.31 3.03 -3.74
N VAL A 123 -7.43 2.54 -4.62
CA VAL A 123 -7.70 2.34 -6.04
C VAL A 123 -7.98 0.85 -6.28
N SER A 124 -9.09 0.51 -6.95
CA SER A 124 -9.39 -0.88 -7.29
C SER A 124 -9.66 -1.08 -8.77
N ALA A 125 -9.26 -2.25 -9.28
CA ALA A 125 -9.57 -2.71 -10.63
C ALA A 125 -9.57 -4.25 -10.71
N PRO A 126 -10.35 -4.85 -11.61
CA PRO A 126 -10.42 -6.30 -11.76
C PRO A 126 -9.18 -6.90 -12.45
N THR A 127 -8.41 -6.09 -13.19
CA THR A 127 -7.21 -6.56 -13.90
C THR A 127 -5.98 -5.75 -13.52
N ALA A 128 -4.80 -6.39 -13.57
CA ALA A 128 -3.54 -5.74 -13.21
C ALA A 128 -3.24 -4.54 -14.14
N LYS A 129 -3.55 -4.67 -15.43
CA LYS A 129 -3.35 -3.60 -16.41
C LYS A 129 -4.18 -2.36 -16.10
N GLU A 130 -5.45 -2.56 -15.78
CA GLU A 130 -6.34 -1.45 -15.39
C GLU A 130 -5.92 -0.85 -14.05
N LEU A 131 -5.49 -1.69 -13.10
CA LEU A 131 -5.04 -1.24 -11.79
C LEU A 131 -3.84 -0.31 -11.92
N VAL A 132 -2.78 -0.75 -12.62
CA VAL A 132 -1.56 0.03 -12.83
C VAL A 132 -1.90 1.36 -13.51
N LYS A 133 -2.71 1.34 -14.57
CA LYS A 133 -3.14 2.57 -15.24
C LYS A 133 -3.81 3.56 -14.28
N LYS A 134 -4.78 3.10 -13.47
CA LYS A 134 -5.45 3.98 -12.49
C LYS A 134 -4.50 4.49 -11.42
N MET A 135 -3.50 3.70 -11.04
CA MET A 135 -2.49 4.09 -10.05
C MET A 135 -1.48 5.09 -10.59
N GLU A 136 -1.16 5.04 -11.89
CA GLU A 136 -0.34 6.07 -12.56
C GLU A 136 -1.06 7.42 -12.67
N GLU A 137 -2.39 7.38 -12.82
CA GLU A 137 -3.28 8.56 -12.86
C GLU A 137 -3.67 9.06 -11.46
N TYR A 138 -3.18 8.42 -10.38
CA TYR A 138 -3.57 8.75 -9.01
C TYR A 138 -2.97 10.08 -8.54
N GLU A 139 -3.83 10.98 -8.09
CA GLU A 139 -3.45 12.18 -7.36
C GLU A 139 -3.99 12.10 -5.92
N PRO A 140 -3.17 12.35 -4.89
CA PRO A 140 -3.61 12.32 -3.50
C PRO A 140 -4.67 13.40 -3.22
N GLN A 141 -5.88 12.97 -2.86
CA GLN A 141 -7.00 13.88 -2.55
C GLN A 141 -7.29 14.00 -1.04
N HIS A 142 -6.57 13.26 -0.20
CA HIS A 142 -6.82 13.24 1.25
C HIS A 142 -6.15 14.44 1.94
N GLU A 143 -6.91 15.15 2.78
CA GLU A 143 -6.34 16.17 3.66
C GLU A 143 -5.48 15.48 4.72
N ARG A 144 -4.26 15.98 4.93
CA ARG A 144 -3.37 15.45 5.96
C ARG A 144 -3.99 15.70 7.33
N VAL A 145 -4.43 14.63 7.99
CA VAL A 145 -5.00 14.72 9.34
C VAL A 145 -3.92 15.17 10.35
N ALA A 146 -2.65 14.85 10.10
CA ALA A 146 -1.53 15.32 10.91
C ALA A 146 -0.88 16.58 10.30
N SER A 147 -0.97 17.70 11.02
CA SER A 147 -0.18 18.90 10.75
C SER A 147 1.30 18.59 10.99
N LYS A 148 2.09 18.43 9.91
CA LYS A 148 3.57 18.50 9.85
C LYS A 148 4.28 18.23 11.20
N LEU A 149 4.19 17.01 11.73
CA LEU A 149 5.04 16.56 12.83
C LEU A 149 6.04 15.54 12.30
N SER A 150 7.29 15.79 12.66
CA SER A 150 8.49 15.16 12.17
C SER A 150 8.53 13.66 12.41
N TRP A 151 9.18 12.99 11.46
CA TRP A 151 9.42 11.56 11.39
C TRP A 151 10.40 11.05 12.44
N GLU A 152 10.02 11.08 13.71
CA GLU A 152 10.76 10.38 14.76
C GLU A 152 9.93 9.19 15.23
N MET A 153 10.22 8.02 14.64
CA MET A 153 9.59 6.72 14.90
C MET A 153 9.85 6.16 16.32
N GLU A 154 10.33 6.97 17.27
CA GLU A 154 10.75 6.51 18.62
C GLU A 154 9.77 6.87 19.76
N GLN A 155 8.61 7.48 19.50
CA GLN A 155 7.73 7.96 20.58
C GLN A 155 6.25 7.56 20.41
N LEU A 156 5.95 6.28 20.17
CA LEU A 156 4.59 5.75 20.36
C LEU A 156 4.33 5.40 21.83
N GLY A 157 4.30 6.44 22.67
CA GLY A 157 3.53 6.43 23.91
C GLY A 157 2.09 6.80 23.57
N TYR A 158 1.14 5.90 23.84
CA TYR A 158 -0.30 6.14 23.65
C TYR A 158 -0.73 7.45 24.34
N PRO A 159 -1.24 8.47 23.63
CA PRO A 159 -1.97 9.55 24.27
C PRO A 159 -3.44 9.15 24.41
N ALA A 160 -3.96 9.34 25.61
CA ALA A 160 -5.35 9.11 25.93
C ALA A 160 -6.28 10.11 25.23
N LYS A 161 -7.42 9.58 24.76
CA LYS A 161 -8.69 10.23 24.38
C LYS A 161 -8.68 11.12 23.13
N CYS A 162 -9.26 10.57 22.06
CA CYS A 162 -10.02 11.36 21.09
C CYS A 162 -11.47 11.44 21.61
N GLU A 163 -11.97 12.64 21.89
CA GLU A 163 -13.39 12.86 22.22
C GLU A 163 -14.22 12.68 20.95
N ILE A 164 -14.90 11.54 20.88
CA ILE A 164 -15.99 11.31 19.94
C ILE A 164 -17.17 12.16 20.42
N SER A 165 -17.53 13.17 19.64
CA SER A 165 -18.71 13.98 19.90
C SER A 165 -19.96 13.22 19.47
N ARG A 166 -20.72 12.80 20.50
CA ARG A 166 -22.10 12.26 20.56
C ARG A 166 -22.30 10.77 20.31
#